data_AF-A0A1B7N7Z0-F1
#
_entry.id   AF-A0A1B7N7Z0-F1
#
_cell.length_a   1.000
_cell.length_b   1.000
_cell.length_c   1.000
_cell.angle_alpha   90.00
_cell.angle_beta   90.00
_cell.angle_gamma   90.00
#
_symmetry.space_group_name_H-M   'P 1'
#
loop_
_entity.id
_entity.type
_entity.pdbx_description
1 polymer ?
#
loop_
_entity_poly.entity_id
_entity_poly.type
_entity_poly.pdbx_seq_one_letter_code
_entity_poly.pdbx_strand_id
1 'polypeptide(L)'
;MMLSLSRDGVASGSALKRAAPSSFDNPEGETSKKRFKEDLGNEPDNEKPIAKLNYEALADDLIQELHCGCCAELVYRPVVVSPCQHFFCGSCCVLWIRNGGTNCPACRGISTIVTPSRPLQSIVDIILRADPSRVRAERERIQADEIYKPGCSMRIPTPREASPEPNLNQNADYVRPCPHCARDNAFGWTCPQSVIDFGVDPERAWHLDDGNPPGHAFCGNCENLLALRAPSTTKCDFCQVSFCGIGVAGRCLAAPLLSQHPHNMSDVGDLIQSSEVYGCFDNNTVEVDIMLDYLTAQELTPRHIYREVASHIQSQPSGFRPLIELDLFVDIHSVTAGIDENPNAPRNRICRHCATEVMLWGIKEWWIRERQKGFLEETVTCRPDCKEGSSCSRQKDLGKEPAVWRKMTC
;
A
#
# COMPACT_ATOMS: atom_id res chain seq x y z
N MET A 1 30.79 -42.42 -20.50
CA MET A 1 29.61 -43.18 -21.00
C MET A 1 28.38 -42.37 -20.60
N MET A 2 27.99 -41.32 -21.33
CA MET A 2 27.20 -41.32 -22.58
C MET A 2 25.94 -42.20 -22.53
N LEU A 3 24.78 -41.54 -22.31
CA LEU A 3 23.44 -41.81 -22.86
C LEU A 3 22.75 -40.43 -22.94
N SER A 4 22.71 -39.72 -24.09
CA SER A 4 21.61 -39.68 -25.09
C SER A 4 20.22 -39.45 -24.46
N LEU A 5 19.34 -38.51 -24.83
CA LEU A 5 19.08 -37.64 -25.99
C LEU A 5 18.02 -36.62 -25.52
N SER A 6 18.00 -35.39 -26.06
CA SER A 6 16.77 -34.64 -26.46
C SER A 6 17.17 -33.22 -26.88
N ARG A 7 17.22 -32.92 -28.18
CA ARG A 7 16.12 -32.44 -29.06
C ARG A 7 16.03 -30.91 -29.03
N ASP A 8 16.64 -30.30 -30.04
CA ASP A 8 16.55 -28.89 -30.39
C ASP A 8 15.09 -28.45 -30.61
N GLY A 9 14.74 -27.33 -30.01
CA GLY A 9 13.43 -26.69 -30.14
C GLY A 9 13.56 -25.21 -29.83
N VAL A 10 14.11 -24.45 -30.78
CA VAL A 10 14.14 -22.97 -30.74
C VAL A 10 12.72 -22.46 -30.93
N ALA A 11 12.08 -22.03 -29.84
CA ALA A 11 10.80 -21.33 -29.89
C ALA A 11 11.05 -19.85 -30.21
N SER A 12 10.76 -19.48 -31.46
CA SER A 12 10.77 -18.11 -31.96
C SER A 12 9.54 -17.37 -31.41
N GLY A 13 9.73 -16.50 -30.42
CA GLY A 13 8.71 -15.57 -29.92
C GLY A 13 8.82 -14.23 -30.62
N SER A 14 8.01 -14.00 -31.66
CA SER A 14 7.95 -12.73 -32.39
C SER A 14 7.30 -11.64 -31.55
N ALA A 15 8.10 -10.80 -30.91
CA ALA A 15 7.64 -9.53 -30.35
C ALA A 15 7.61 -8.46 -31.46
N LEU A 16 6.40 -8.15 -31.95
CA LEU A 16 6.15 -7.05 -32.88
C LEU A 16 6.44 -5.70 -32.19
N LYS A 17 7.64 -5.15 -32.39
CA LYS A 17 7.97 -3.77 -32.05
C LYS A 17 7.33 -2.83 -33.08
N ARG A 18 6.43 -1.95 -32.66
CA ARG A 18 5.93 -0.85 -33.49
C ARG A 18 7.04 0.20 -33.70
N ALA A 19 7.19 0.68 -34.92
CA ALA A 19 8.11 1.75 -35.28
C ALA A 19 7.57 3.12 -34.83
N ALA A 20 8.48 4.02 -34.46
CA ALA A 20 8.16 5.39 -34.04
C ALA A 20 7.82 6.30 -35.25
N PRO A 21 6.93 7.30 -35.12
CA PRO A 21 6.66 8.26 -36.18
C PRO A 21 7.81 9.28 -36.31
N SER A 22 8.10 9.67 -37.55
CA SER A 22 9.13 10.63 -37.93
C SER A 22 8.77 12.06 -37.51
N SER A 23 9.74 12.75 -36.90
CA SER A 23 9.71 14.14 -36.44
C SER A 23 9.21 15.16 -37.46
N PHE A 24 8.50 16.17 -36.94
CA PHE A 24 8.35 17.49 -37.54
C PHE A 24 9.63 18.30 -37.30
N ASP A 25 10.39 18.58 -38.35
CA ASP A 25 11.43 19.62 -38.36
C ASP A 25 10.81 20.92 -38.91
N ASN A 26 10.94 22.01 -38.15
CA ASN A 26 10.51 23.35 -38.53
C ASN A 26 11.75 24.25 -38.63
N PRO A 27 12.06 24.87 -39.79
CA PRO A 27 13.10 25.89 -39.85
C PRO A 27 12.50 27.28 -40.12
N GLU A 28 12.56 28.15 -39.12
CA GLU A 28 12.72 29.60 -39.31
C GLU A 28 14.24 29.84 -39.29
N GLY A 29 14.92 30.60 -40.15
CA GLY A 29 14.60 31.58 -41.17
C GLY A 29 15.68 32.66 -41.03
N GLU A 30 16.54 32.88 -42.03
CA GLU A 30 17.21 34.17 -42.24
C GLU A 30 17.94 34.28 -43.59
N THR A 31 17.98 35.53 -44.05
CA THR A 31 18.11 36.03 -45.42
C THR A 31 19.53 36.09 -45.98
N SER A 32 19.70 35.89 -47.29
CA SER A 32 20.73 36.60 -48.08
C SER A 32 20.45 36.64 -49.60
N LYS A 33 20.90 37.75 -50.20
CA LYS A 33 20.44 38.43 -51.43
C LYS A 33 21.10 37.94 -52.75
N LYS A 34 20.34 38.11 -53.87
CA LYS A 34 20.75 38.46 -55.28
C LYS A 34 21.52 37.35 -56.07
N ARG A 35 21.30 37.05 -57.37
CA ARG A 35 20.84 37.82 -58.55
C ARG A 35 20.54 36.86 -59.76
N PHE A 36 19.45 37.17 -60.49
CA PHE A 36 19.08 36.89 -61.91
C PHE A 36 19.51 35.60 -62.65
N LYS A 37 18.53 34.92 -63.26
CA LYS A 37 18.34 34.90 -64.74
C LYS A 37 16.94 34.40 -65.10
N GLU A 38 16.20 35.19 -65.87
CA GLU A 38 14.91 34.83 -66.49
C GLU A 38 15.14 33.80 -67.61
N ASP A 39 14.29 32.78 -67.69
CA ASP A 39 13.97 32.11 -68.95
C ASP A 39 12.47 31.78 -68.96
N LEU A 40 11.76 32.42 -69.88
CA LEU A 40 10.32 32.28 -70.10
C LEU A 40 10.10 31.08 -71.02
N GLY A 41 9.69 29.95 -70.45
CA GLY A 41 9.20 28.78 -71.17
C GLY A 41 7.77 28.46 -70.75
N ASN A 42 6.83 28.79 -71.62
CA ASN A 42 5.39 28.55 -71.51
C ASN A 42 5.10 27.06 -71.80
N GLU A 43 4.62 26.28 -70.83
CA GLU A 43 3.97 24.97 -71.04
C GLU A 43 2.91 24.74 -69.94
N PRO A 44 1.79 24.05 -70.25
CA PRO A 44 0.48 24.28 -69.63
C PRO A 44 0.29 23.55 -68.30
N ASP A 45 -0.65 24.07 -67.50
CA ASP A 45 -1.21 23.49 -66.28
C ASP A 45 -1.47 21.99 -66.43
N ASN A 46 -0.57 21.18 -65.86
CA ASN A 46 -0.84 19.80 -65.55
C ASN A 46 -1.58 19.77 -64.21
N GLU A 47 -2.90 19.97 -64.26
CA GLU A 47 -3.81 19.69 -63.14
C GLU A 47 -3.56 18.24 -62.69
N LYS A 48 -2.74 18.07 -61.64
CA LYS A 48 -2.62 16.78 -60.95
C LYS A 48 -4.01 16.45 -60.41
N PRO A 49 -4.59 15.29 -60.76
CA PRO A 49 -5.90 14.94 -60.27
C PRO A 49 -5.84 14.84 -58.75
N ILE A 50 -6.67 15.62 -58.08
CA ILE A 50 -6.89 15.53 -56.63
C ILE A 50 -7.30 14.09 -56.35
N ALA A 51 -6.43 13.34 -55.66
CA ALA A 51 -6.70 11.96 -55.30
C ALA A 51 -8.03 11.88 -54.56
N LYS A 52 -8.97 11.07 -55.05
CA LYS A 52 -10.24 10.81 -54.37
C LYS A 52 -9.92 10.29 -52.97
N LEU A 53 -10.29 11.05 -51.94
CA LEU A 53 -10.16 10.64 -50.54
C LEU A 53 -10.97 9.36 -50.32
N ASN A 54 -10.29 8.31 -49.85
CA ASN A 54 -10.95 7.07 -49.47
C ASN A 54 -11.43 7.19 -48.02
N TYR A 55 -12.68 7.60 -47.84
CA TYR A 55 -13.29 7.81 -46.52
C TYR A 55 -13.44 6.52 -45.71
N GLU A 56 -13.56 5.36 -46.36
CA GLU A 56 -13.68 4.07 -45.68
C GLU A 56 -12.35 3.69 -45.02
N ALA A 57 -11.25 3.78 -45.75
CA ALA A 57 -9.92 3.53 -45.21
C ALA A 57 -9.58 4.48 -44.04
N LEU A 58 -9.92 5.77 -44.18
CA LEU A 58 -9.75 6.74 -43.09
C LEU A 58 -10.56 6.38 -41.84
N ALA A 59 -11.80 5.91 -42.02
CA ALA A 59 -12.65 5.51 -40.90
C ALA A 59 -12.08 4.27 -40.18
N ASP A 60 -11.59 3.28 -40.93
CA ASP A 60 -10.95 2.10 -40.35
C ASP A 60 -9.67 2.45 -39.59
N ASP A 61 -8.82 3.33 -40.14
CA ASP A 61 -7.61 3.81 -39.46
C ASP A 61 -7.96 4.53 -38.14
N LEU A 62 -8.98 5.39 -38.14
CA LEU A 62 -9.44 6.08 -36.92
C LEU A 62 -10.00 5.11 -35.87
N ILE A 63 -10.75 4.09 -36.31
CA ILE A 63 -11.23 3.04 -35.41
C ILE A 63 -10.05 2.25 -34.84
N GLN A 64 -9.03 1.97 -35.67
CA GLN A 64 -7.81 1.29 -35.24
C GLN A 64 -7.11 2.06 -34.11
N GLU A 65 -7.00 3.38 -34.24
CA GLU A 65 -6.41 4.26 -33.23
C GLU A 65 -7.22 4.35 -31.93
N LEU A 66 -8.46 3.85 -31.89
CA LEU A 66 -9.31 3.82 -30.69
C LEU A 66 -9.32 2.45 -29.98
N HIS A 67 -8.46 1.52 -30.39
CA HIS A 67 -8.32 0.25 -29.68
C HIS A 67 -7.59 0.43 -28.35
N CYS A 68 -8.09 -0.24 -27.32
CA CYS A 68 -7.48 -0.23 -26.00
C CYS A 68 -6.09 -0.88 -26.05
N GLY A 69 -5.06 -0.19 -25.55
CA GLY A 69 -3.69 -0.72 -25.52
C GLY A 69 -3.48 -1.98 -24.65
N CYS A 70 -4.47 -2.37 -23.83
CA CYS A 70 -4.40 -3.58 -23.01
C CYS A 70 -5.07 -4.79 -23.67
N CYS A 71 -6.29 -4.63 -24.19
CA CYS A 71 -7.06 -5.75 -24.75
C CYS A 71 -7.10 -5.78 -26.28
N ALA A 72 -6.53 -4.77 -26.94
CA ALA A 72 -6.48 -4.62 -28.41
C ALA A 72 -7.86 -4.62 -29.10
N GLU A 73 -8.93 -4.34 -28.36
CA GLU A 73 -10.31 -4.22 -28.84
C GLU A 73 -10.78 -2.75 -28.76
N LEU A 74 -11.75 -2.34 -29.58
CA LEU A 74 -12.32 -0.98 -29.57
C LEU A 74 -12.68 -0.55 -28.15
N VAL A 75 -12.11 0.55 -27.67
CA VAL A 75 -12.15 0.91 -26.24
C VAL A 75 -13.58 1.00 -25.69
N TYR A 76 -13.81 0.42 -24.52
CA TYR A 76 -15.10 0.43 -23.82
C TYR A 76 -14.97 1.16 -22.48
N ARG A 77 -15.80 2.19 -22.27
CA ARG A 77 -15.73 3.12 -21.12
C ARG A 77 -14.31 3.68 -20.96
N PRO A 78 -13.85 4.51 -21.93
CA PRO A 78 -12.48 4.93 -22.02
C PRO A 78 -12.08 5.79 -20.82
N VAL A 79 -10.90 5.48 -20.30
CA VAL A 79 -10.20 6.25 -19.27
C VAL A 79 -8.85 6.68 -19.79
N VAL A 80 -8.33 7.80 -19.29
CA VAL A 80 -7.05 8.40 -19.69
C VAL A 80 -6.12 8.45 -18.49
N VAL A 81 -4.86 8.07 -18.71
CA VAL A 81 -3.81 8.00 -17.69
C VAL A 81 -2.99 9.29 -17.68
N SER A 82 -2.97 10.01 -16.56
CA SER A 82 -2.19 11.24 -16.41
C SER A 82 -0.82 10.96 -15.76
N PRO A 83 0.26 11.63 -16.22
CA PRO A 83 0.30 12.72 -17.21
C PRO A 83 0.47 12.28 -18.67
N CYS A 84 0.71 10.99 -18.93
CA CYS A 84 1.11 10.52 -20.26
C CYS A 84 -0.01 10.52 -21.34
N GLN A 85 -1.26 10.74 -20.95
CA GLN A 85 -2.46 10.79 -21.79
C GLN A 85 -2.78 9.52 -22.61
N HIS A 86 -2.15 8.38 -22.32
CA HIS A 86 -2.57 7.10 -22.91
C HIS A 86 -3.96 6.71 -22.39
N PHE A 87 -4.77 6.06 -23.23
CA PHE A 87 -6.13 5.67 -22.88
C PHE A 87 -6.37 4.16 -22.98
N PHE A 88 -7.32 3.67 -22.18
CA PHE A 88 -7.65 2.25 -22.07
C PHE A 88 -9.13 2.07 -21.71
N CYS A 89 -9.63 0.83 -21.73
CA CYS A 89 -10.89 0.52 -21.07
C CYS A 89 -10.74 0.72 -19.56
N GLY A 90 -11.75 1.30 -18.90
CA GLY A 90 -11.72 1.47 -17.45
C GLY A 90 -11.49 0.14 -16.70
N SER A 91 -12.13 -0.95 -17.15
CA SER A 91 -11.94 -2.29 -16.58
C SER A 91 -10.50 -2.81 -16.73
N CYS A 92 -9.85 -2.56 -17.88
CA CYS A 92 -8.47 -2.95 -18.10
C CYS A 92 -7.51 -2.21 -17.15
N CYS A 93 -7.72 -0.91 -16.92
CA CYS A 93 -6.93 -0.15 -15.94
C CYS A 93 -7.15 -0.64 -14.50
N VAL A 94 -8.39 -0.96 -14.12
CA VAL A 94 -8.70 -1.57 -12.81
C VAL A 94 -7.96 -2.89 -12.62
N LEU A 95 -8.02 -3.78 -13.60
CA LEU A 95 -7.32 -5.07 -13.52
C LEU A 95 -5.80 -4.89 -13.45
N TRP A 96 -5.24 -3.98 -14.22
CA TRP A 96 -3.80 -3.67 -14.18
C TRP A 96 -3.37 -3.24 -12.76
N ILE A 97 -4.10 -2.31 -12.15
CA ILE A 97 -3.80 -1.83 -10.80
C ILE A 97 -3.99 -2.92 -9.75
N ARG A 98 -5.08 -3.71 -9.84
CA ARG A 98 -5.33 -4.84 -8.93
C ARG A 98 -4.24 -5.91 -9.01
N ASN A 99 -3.64 -6.10 -10.19
CA ASN A 99 -2.54 -7.03 -10.42
C ASN A 99 -1.15 -6.44 -10.10
N GLY A 100 -1.09 -5.34 -9.35
CA GLY A 100 0.17 -4.74 -8.89
C GLY A 100 0.80 -3.73 -9.87
N GLY A 101 0.06 -3.29 -10.89
CA GLY A 101 0.51 -2.25 -11.80
C GLY A 101 0.64 -0.88 -11.12
N THR A 102 1.83 -0.29 -11.22
CA THR A 102 2.19 1.02 -10.59
C THR A 102 2.58 2.09 -11.60
N ASN A 103 2.31 1.86 -12.89
CA ASN A 103 2.63 2.76 -13.98
C ASN A 103 1.62 2.60 -15.14
N CYS A 104 1.76 3.40 -16.20
CA CYS A 104 0.91 3.28 -17.39
C CYS A 104 1.16 1.95 -18.13
N PRO A 105 0.11 1.19 -18.51
CA PRO A 105 0.27 -0.06 -19.26
C PRO A 105 1.00 0.08 -20.61
N ALA A 106 0.88 1.25 -21.26
CA ALA A 106 1.48 1.50 -22.57
C ALA A 106 2.94 1.98 -22.47
N CYS A 107 3.18 3.12 -21.81
CA CYS A 107 4.51 3.71 -21.78
C CYS A 107 5.36 3.33 -20.55
N ARG A 108 4.77 2.68 -19.55
CA ARG A 108 5.39 2.38 -18.24
C ARG A 108 5.94 3.60 -17.50
N GLY A 109 5.60 4.81 -17.96
CA GLY A 109 5.99 6.06 -17.32
C GLY A 109 5.27 6.31 -16.01
N ILE A 110 5.84 7.20 -15.19
CA ILE A 110 5.27 7.63 -13.91
C ILE A 110 3.86 8.15 -14.17
N SER A 111 2.88 7.54 -13.51
CA SER A 111 1.47 7.83 -13.69
C SER A 111 0.78 7.85 -12.34
N THR A 112 -0.11 8.81 -12.12
CA THR A 112 -0.67 9.08 -10.78
C THR A 112 -2.17 8.86 -10.72
N ILE A 113 -2.88 9.25 -11.77
CA ILE A 113 -4.34 9.24 -11.80
C ILE A 113 -4.86 8.80 -13.16
N VAL A 114 -5.99 8.12 -13.13
CA VAL A 114 -6.74 7.66 -14.29
C VAL A 114 -8.15 8.24 -14.20
N THR A 115 -8.56 8.95 -15.24
CA THR A 115 -9.84 9.67 -15.29
C THR A 115 -10.70 9.24 -16.48
N PRO A 116 -12.04 9.18 -16.34
CA PRO A 116 -12.93 8.92 -17.47
C PRO A 116 -12.80 10.00 -18.55
N SER A 117 -12.84 9.60 -19.83
CA SER A 117 -12.76 10.53 -20.97
C SER A 117 -14.08 10.61 -21.72
N ARG A 118 -14.83 11.71 -21.50
CA ARG A 118 -16.07 12.00 -22.25
C ARG A 118 -15.82 12.17 -23.75
N PRO A 119 -14.77 12.88 -24.21
CA PRO A 119 -14.52 13.03 -25.65
C PRO A 119 -14.32 11.68 -26.35
N LEU A 120 -13.51 10.78 -25.78
CA LEU A 120 -13.29 9.45 -26.35
C LEU A 120 -14.58 8.63 -26.35
N GLN A 121 -15.38 8.70 -25.28
CA GLN A 121 -16.66 8.02 -25.21
C GLN A 121 -17.59 8.50 -26.34
N SER A 122 -17.69 9.81 -26.58
CA SER A 122 -18.53 10.35 -27.66
C SER A 122 -18.10 9.87 -29.04
N ILE A 123 -16.80 9.72 -29.30
CA ILE A 123 -16.30 9.20 -30.59
C ILE A 123 -16.67 7.72 -30.75
N VAL A 124 -16.48 6.91 -29.70
CA VAL A 124 -16.90 5.50 -29.70
C VAL A 124 -18.40 5.38 -29.95
N ASP A 125 -19.24 6.22 -29.32
CA ASP A 125 -20.69 6.22 -29.51
C ASP A 125 -21.10 6.61 -30.95
N ILE A 126 -20.34 7.46 -31.63
CA ILE A 126 -20.55 7.77 -33.05
C ILE A 126 -20.23 6.55 -33.91
N ILE A 127 -19.09 5.88 -33.67
CA ILE A 127 -18.67 4.68 -34.40
C ILE A 127 -19.71 3.58 -34.25
N LEU A 128 -20.15 3.28 -33.03
CA LEU A 128 -21.12 2.21 -32.77
C LEU A 128 -22.52 2.49 -33.35
N ARG A 129 -22.90 3.77 -33.50
CA ARG A 129 -24.12 4.15 -34.20
C ARG A 129 -24.01 3.97 -35.72
N ALA A 130 -22.84 4.22 -36.28
CA ALA A 130 -22.58 4.05 -37.71
C ALA A 130 -22.39 2.57 -38.09
N ASP A 131 -21.72 1.80 -37.23
CA ASP A 131 -21.45 0.37 -37.41
C ASP A 131 -21.73 -0.42 -36.12
N PRO A 132 -22.99 -0.86 -35.93
CA PRO A 132 -23.38 -1.67 -34.77
C PRO A 132 -22.70 -3.04 -34.70
N SER A 133 -22.10 -3.54 -35.79
CA SER A 133 -21.43 -4.85 -35.79
C SER A 133 -20.16 -4.87 -34.92
N ARG A 134 -19.62 -3.69 -34.60
CA ARG A 134 -18.45 -3.49 -33.74
C ARG A 134 -18.77 -3.38 -32.26
N VAL A 135 -20.05 -3.49 -31.88
CA VAL A 135 -20.46 -3.54 -30.48
C VAL A 135 -19.86 -4.80 -29.84
N ARG A 136 -19.13 -4.62 -28.73
CA ARG A 136 -18.60 -5.75 -27.95
C ARG A 136 -19.72 -6.69 -27.50
N ALA A 137 -19.41 -7.98 -27.45
CA ALA A 137 -20.35 -9.01 -27.01
C ALA A 137 -20.93 -8.68 -25.63
N GLU A 138 -22.22 -8.95 -25.43
CA GLU A 138 -22.94 -8.61 -24.18
C GLU A 138 -22.21 -9.11 -22.93
N ARG A 139 -21.74 -10.37 -22.95
CA ARG A 139 -20.99 -10.96 -21.84
C ARG A 139 -19.74 -10.17 -21.45
N GLU A 140 -19.04 -9.60 -22.43
CA GLU A 140 -17.80 -8.84 -22.20
C GLU A 140 -18.10 -7.47 -21.61
N ARG A 141 -19.21 -6.87 -22.02
CA ARG A 141 -19.71 -5.62 -21.43
C ARG A 141 -20.11 -5.85 -19.97
N ILE A 142 -20.90 -6.88 -19.68
CA ILE A 142 -21.30 -7.21 -18.30
C ILE A 142 -20.06 -7.40 -17.41
N GLN A 143 -19.09 -8.21 -17.85
CA GLN A 143 -17.86 -8.42 -17.09
C GLN A 143 -17.06 -7.13 -16.88
N ALA A 144 -16.93 -6.28 -17.91
CA ALA A 144 -16.26 -5.00 -17.79
C ALA A 144 -16.97 -4.07 -16.80
N ASP A 145 -18.30 -4.12 -16.75
CA ASP A 145 -19.16 -3.29 -15.89
C ASP A 145 -19.14 -3.70 -14.42
N GLU A 146 -18.89 -4.98 -14.14
CA GLU A 146 -18.66 -5.50 -12.78
C GLU A 146 -17.32 -4.99 -12.23
N ILE A 147 -16.31 -4.90 -13.09
CA ILE A 147 -14.95 -4.47 -12.71
C ILE A 147 -14.86 -2.94 -12.59
N TYR A 148 -15.49 -2.19 -13.51
CA TYR A 148 -15.38 -0.73 -13.59
C TYR A 148 -16.75 -0.05 -13.76
N LYS A 149 -17.08 0.83 -12.81
CA LYS A 149 -18.27 1.69 -12.89
C LYS A 149 -17.97 2.98 -13.66
N PRO A 150 -18.82 3.38 -14.63
CA PRO A 150 -18.61 4.58 -15.42
C PRO A 150 -18.51 5.82 -14.54
N GLY A 151 -17.62 6.74 -14.89
CA GLY A 151 -17.48 8.02 -14.19
C GLY A 151 -16.55 7.97 -12.97
N CYS A 152 -16.12 6.78 -12.52
CA CYS A 152 -15.16 6.67 -11.44
C CYS A 152 -13.74 7.00 -11.92
N SER A 153 -13.07 7.92 -11.23
CA SER A 153 -11.61 8.11 -11.32
C SER A 153 -10.89 7.13 -10.41
N MET A 154 -9.67 6.73 -10.75
CA MET A 154 -8.87 5.84 -9.93
C MET A 154 -7.40 6.31 -9.84
N ARG A 155 -6.73 5.94 -8.75
CA ARG A 155 -5.32 6.29 -8.53
C ARG A 155 -4.43 5.09 -8.88
N ILE A 156 -3.30 5.38 -9.54
CA ILE A 156 -2.24 4.40 -9.74
C ILE A 156 -1.36 4.44 -8.48
N PRO A 157 -1.16 3.32 -7.78
CA PRO A 157 -0.27 3.27 -6.63
C PRO A 157 1.15 3.66 -7.06
N THR A 158 1.86 4.42 -6.23
CA THR A 158 3.29 4.66 -6.44
C THR A 158 4.04 3.34 -6.43
N PRO A 159 5.03 3.16 -7.33
CA PRO A 159 5.92 2.01 -7.25
C PRO A 159 6.44 1.87 -5.82
N ARG A 160 6.32 0.68 -5.22
CA ARG A 160 7.07 0.40 -4.01
C ARG A 160 8.53 0.67 -4.36
N GLU A 161 9.19 1.54 -3.59
CA GLU A 161 10.64 1.63 -3.64
C GLU A 161 11.16 0.21 -3.57
N ALA A 162 12.05 -0.16 -4.51
CA ALA A 162 12.71 -1.46 -4.43
C ALA A 162 13.25 -1.54 -3.00
N SER A 163 12.87 -2.59 -2.26
CA SER A 163 13.47 -2.84 -0.95
C SER A 163 14.97 -2.66 -1.14
N PRO A 164 15.64 -1.80 -0.35
CA PRO A 164 17.08 -1.70 -0.39
C PRO A 164 17.63 -3.12 -0.42
N GLU A 165 18.64 -3.37 -1.25
CA GLU A 165 19.29 -4.68 -1.25
C GLU A 165 19.52 -5.07 0.22
N PRO A 166 19.12 -6.30 0.63
CA PRO A 166 19.25 -6.69 2.01
C PRO A 166 20.68 -6.37 2.42
N ASN A 167 20.83 -5.49 3.41
CA ASN A 167 22.12 -5.10 3.96
C ASN A 167 22.68 -6.32 4.70
N LEU A 168 23.10 -7.33 3.94
CA LEU A 168 23.79 -8.50 4.46
C LEU A 168 25.07 -7.95 5.08
N ASN A 169 25.11 -7.97 6.41
CA ASN A 169 26.26 -7.53 7.16
C ASN A 169 27.41 -8.47 6.78
N GLN A 170 28.36 -7.98 5.98
CA GLN A 170 29.51 -8.79 5.53
C GLN A 170 30.41 -9.17 6.71
N ASN A 171 30.30 -8.44 7.82
CA ASN A 171 30.95 -8.74 9.09
C ASN A 171 29.93 -8.56 10.22
N ALA A 172 29.58 -9.65 10.90
CA ALA A 172 28.49 -9.67 11.87
C ALA A 172 28.84 -9.04 13.22
N ASP A 173 30.13 -8.79 13.49
CA ASP A 173 30.62 -8.40 14.83
C ASP A 173 30.68 -6.88 15.04
N TYR A 174 30.56 -6.08 13.97
CA TYR A 174 30.70 -4.63 14.01
C TYR A 174 29.41 -3.89 13.63
N VAL A 175 29.22 -2.73 14.26
CA VAL A 175 28.10 -1.84 14.00
C VAL A 175 28.28 -1.11 12.67
N ARG A 176 27.27 -1.18 11.80
CA ARG A 176 27.17 -0.34 10.61
C ARG A 176 26.77 1.09 10.98
N PRO A 177 27.38 2.13 10.39
CA PRO A 177 26.99 3.51 10.64
C PRO A 177 25.53 3.79 10.28
N CYS A 178 24.87 4.64 11.07
CA CYS A 178 23.50 5.05 10.74
C CYS A 178 23.48 6.01 9.53
N PRO A 179 22.32 6.23 8.88
CA PRO A 179 22.21 7.14 7.73
C PRO A 179 22.65 8.59 7.98
N HIS A 180 22.77 9.01 9.24
CA HIS A 180 23.23 10.36 9.63
C HIS A 180 24.74 10.45 9.94
N CYS A 181 25.47 9.33 9.92
CA CYS A 181 26.93 9.34 10.17
C CYS A 181 27.72 9.86 8.96
N ALA A 182 27.18 9.72 7.74
CA ALA A 182 27.80 10.29 6.55
C ALA A 182 27.72 11.83 6.58
N ARG A 183 28.83 12.51 6.27
CA ARG A 183 28.91 13.98 6.27
C ARG A 183 28.10 14.63 5.15
N ASP A 184 27.91 13.90 4.06
CA ASP A 184 27.20 14.28 2.84
C ASP A 184 25.80 13.64 2.76
N ASN A 185 25.21 13.31 3.91
CA ASN A 185 23.88 12.70 3.93
C ASN A 185 22.78 13.64 3.42
N ALA A 186 21.72 13.06 2.86
CA ALA A 186 20.59 13.80 2.28
C ALA A 186 19.60 14.37 3.32
N PHE A 187 19.81 14.13 4.62
CA PHE A 187 18.82 14.42 5.67
C PHE A 187 19.03 15.77 6.37
N GLY A 188 20.07 16.52 6.01
CA GLY A 188 20.34 17.85 6.57
C GLY A 188 20.69 17.86 8.07
N TRP A 189 20.97 16.69 8.65
CA TRP A 189 21.40 16.52 10.03
C TRP A 189 22.45 15.41 10.11
N THR A 190 23.54 15.67 10.83
CA THR A 190 24.68 14.74 10.97
C THR A 190 24.91 14.38 12.43
N CYS A 191 25.35 13.13 12.68
CA CYS A 191 25.70 12.68 14.01
C CYS A 191 26.86 13.50 14.62
N PRO A 192 26.70 14.03 15.85
CA PRO A 192 27.80 14.72 16.53
C PRO A 192 29.03 13.85 16.76
N GLN A 193 28.82 12.55 16.98
CA GLN A 193 29.85 11.52 17.02
C GLN A 193 29.45 10.47 16.01
N SER A 194 30.13 10.43 14.86
CA SER A 194 29.80 9.49 13.79
C SER A 194 30.43 8.13 14.04
N VAL A 195 29.68 7.05 13.80
CA VAL A 195 30.20 5.68 13.82
C VAL A 195 30.97 5.45 12.53
N ILE A 196 32.15 4.84 12.64
CA ILE A 196 33.02 4.54 11.49
C ILE A 196 32.71 3.12 11.00
N ASP A 197 32.55 2.97 9.68
CA ASP A 197 32.32 1.66 9.07
C ASP A 197 33.59 0.80 9.13
N PHE A 198 33.45 -0.48 9.45
CA PHE A 198 34.55 -1.44 9.49
C PHE A 198 35.33 -1.51 8.17
N GLY A 199 34.64 -1.39 7.03
CA GLY A 199 35.28 -1.39 5.71
C GLY A 199 36.13 -0.14 5.44
N VAL A 200 35.94 0.94 6.20
CA VAL A 200 36.70 2.19 6.08
C VAL A 200 37.91 2.20 7.02
N ASP A 201 37.70 1.87 8.30
CA ASP A 201 38.76 1.81 9.30
C ASP A 201 38.42 0.76 10.39
N PRO A 202 38.95 -0.47 10.26
CA PRO A 202 38.71 -1.56 11.21
C PRO A 202 39.13 -1.25 12.65
N GLU A 203 40.17 -0.44 12.87
CA GLU A 203 40.73 -0.19 14.20
C GLU A 203 39.85 0.74 15.05
N ARG A 204 39.01 1.55 14.38
CA ARG A 204 38.11 2.52 15.02
C ARG A 204 36.63 2.17 14.84
N ALA A 205 36.33 1.03 14.21
CA ALA A 205 34.99 0.52 14.07
C ALA A 205 34.42 0.12 15.43
N TRP A 206 33.11 0.27 15.61
CA TRP A 206 32.46 -0.04 16.88
C TRP A 206 32.04 -1.50 16.93
N HIS A 207 32.50 -2.23 17.95
CA HIS A 207 32.16 -3.64 18.15
C HIS A 207 30.79 -3.78 18.82
N LEU A 208 29.99 -4.77 18.42
CA LEU A 208 28.64 -4.96 18.98
C LEU A 208 28.67 -5.32 20.48
N ASP A 209 29.71 -6.03 20.93
CA ASP A 209 29.88 -6.38 22.35
C ASP A 209 30.14 -5.16 23.25
N ASP A 210 30.55 -4.02 22.69
CA ASP A 210 30.72 -2.77 23.42
C ASP A 210 29.39 -2.04 23.68
N GLY A 211 28.27 -2.64 23.27
CA GLY A 211 26.93 -2.10 23.39
C GLY A 211 26.65 -1.03 22.35
N ASN A 212 25.71 -0.12 22.65
CA ASN A 212 25.30 0.91 21.71
C ASN A 212 26.34 2.05 21.62
N PRO A 213 26.75 2.48 20.41
CA PRO A 213 27.58 3.65 20.25
C PRO A 213 26.95 4.90 20.90
N PRO A 214 27.75 5.83 21.46
CA PRO A 214 27.23 7.05 22.07
C PRO A 214 26.29 7.83 21.15
N GLY A 215 25.12 8.21 21.68
CA GLY A 215 24.10 8.94 20.93
C GLY A 215 23.34 8.11 19.89
N HIS A 216 23.54 6.80 19.86
CA HIS A 216 22.87 5.87 18.95
C HIS A 216 22.08 4.80 19.71
N ALA A 217 21.15 4.17 19.00
CA ALA A 217 20.44 2.98 19.41
C ALA A 217 20.05 2.18 18.16
N PHE A 218 19.46 1.02 18.33
CA PHE A 218 18.90 0.25 17.22
C PHE A 218 17.41 0.53 17.06
N CYS A 219 16.95 0.63 15.80
CA CYS A 219 15.55 0.87 15.51
C CYS A 219 14.70 -0.35 15.88
N GLY A 220 13.61 -0.16 16.64
CA GLY A 220 12.71 -1.25 17.02
C GLY A 220 11.93 -1.94 15.88
N ASN A 221 12.16 -1.57 14.61
CA ASN A 221 11.47 -2.20 13.48
C ASN A 221 12.42 -2.69 12.39
N CYS A 222 13.36 -1.84 11.94
CA CYS A 222 14.33 -2.27 10.93
C CYS A 222 15.68 -2.73 11.51
N GLU A 223 15.85 -2.62 12.83
CA GLU A 223 17.05 -3.05 13.58
C GLU A 223 18.35 -2.39 13.12
N ASN A 224 18.30 -1.43 12.21
CA ASN A 224 19.44 -0.62 11.82
C ASN A 224 19.77 0.39 12.92
N LEU A 225 21.05 0.73 13.02
CA LEU A 225 21.52 1.80 13.88
C LEU A 225 20.82 3.12 13.51
N LEU A 226 20.39 3.87 14.51
CA LEU A 226 19.80 5.19 14.39
C LEU A 226 20.49 6.18 15.32
N ALA A 227 20.36 7.46 15.02
CA ALA A 227 20.82 8.54 15.89
C ALA A 227 19.67 9.03 16.79
N LEU A 228 19.88 8.99 18.10
CA LEU A 228 18.84 9.32 19.10
C LEU A 228 18.34 10.77 18.99
N ARG A 229 19.20 11.69 18.53
CA ARG A 229 18.92 13.13 18.41
C ARG A 229 18.57 13.58 17.00
N ALA A 230 18.45 12.66 16.04
CA ALA A 230 18.05 13.02 14.68
C ALA A 230 16.59 13.51 14.67
N PRO A 231 16.24 14.54 13.87
CA PRO A 231 14.86 15.03 13.75
C PRO A 231 13.85 13.97 13.28
N SER A 232 14.30 12.97 12.53
CA SER A 232 13.48 11.85 12.07
C SER A 232 13.23 10.80 13.15
N THR A 233 14.06 10.76 14.21
CA THR A 233 13.97 9.74 15.24
C THR A 233 12.79 9.99 16.16
N THR A 234 12.12 8.90 16.51
CA THR A 234 10.91 8.92 17.34
C THR A 234 11.02 7.87 18.43
N LYS A 235 10.59 8.19 19.64
CA LYS A 235 10.60 7.25 20.77
C LYS A 235 9.17 6.87 21.16
N CYS A 236 8.95 5.61 21.47
CA CYS A 236 7.70 5.14 22.06
C CYS A 236 7.66 5.52 23.55
N ASP A 237 6.59 6.14 24.02
CA ASP A 237 6.48 6.55 25.43
C ASP A 237 6.17 5.35 26.35
N PHE A 238 5.87 4.17 25.79
CA PHE A 238 5.48 2.98 26.54
C PHE A 238 6.67 2.04 26.73
N CYS A 239 7.17 1.43 25.65
CA CYS A 239 8.34 0.54 25.70
C CYS A 239 9.69 1.26 25.66
N GLN A 240 9.73 2.59 25.55
CA GLN A 240 10.96 3.41 25.46
C GLN A 240 11.89 3.11 24.27
N VAL A 241 11.51 2.21 23.35
CA VAL A 241 12.27 1.91 22.14
C VAL A 241 12.19 3.05 21.14
N SER A 242 13.31 3.29 20.45
CA SER A 242 13.44 4.33 19.42
C SER A 242 13.28 3.78 18.01
N PHE A 243 12.80 4.62 17.09
CA PHE A 243 12.54 4.28 15.70
C PHE A 243 13.08 5.38 14.79
N CYS A 244 13.77 4.99 13.71
CA CYS A 244 14.61 5.90 12.92
C CYS A 244 13.84 6.89 12.04
N GLY A 245 12.57 6.63 11.74
CA GLY A 245 11.77 7.42 10.80
C GLY A 245 12.15 7.23 9.33
N ILE A 246 13.16 6.40 9.01
CA ILE A 246 13.77 6.31 7.67
C ILE A 246 13.55 4.93 7.04
N GLY A 247 13.92 3.85 7.74
CA GLY A 247 14.14 2.53 7.13
C GLY A 247 12.90 1.93 6.44
N VAL A 248 11.77 1.83 7.15
CA VAL A 248 10.52 1.33 6.59
C VAL A 248 9.44 2.38 6.78
N ALA A 249 9.01 3.00 5.68
CA ALA A 249 7.99 4.03 5.66
C ALA A 249 6.73 3.59 6.41
N GLY A 250 6.28 4.42 7.36
CA GLY A 250 5.11 4.15 8.20
C GLY A 250 5.27 3.04 9.27
N ARG A 251 6.41 2.33 9.34
CA ARG A 251 6.66 1.30 10.38
C ARG A 251 7.82 1.64 11.32
N CYS A 252 8.86 2.29 10.82
CA CYS A 252 9.95 2.81 11.65
C CYS A 252 9.54 4.11 12.36
N LEU A 253 8.41 4.10 13.09
CA LEU A 253 7.83 5.29 13.70
C LEU A 253 7.04 4.94 14.97
N ALA A 254 7.28 5.67 16.05
CA ALA A 254 6.32 5.83 17.14
C ALA A 254 5.33 6.96 16.78
N ALA A 255 4.13 6.63 16.34
CA ALA A 255 3.12 7.62 15.93
C ALA A 255 2.43 8.25 17.15
N PRO A 256 1.73 9.39 16.99
CA PRO A 256 0.80 9.88 18.02
C PRO A 256 -0.20 8.79 18.42
N LEU A 257 -0.50 8.68 19.72
CA LEU A 257 -1.29 7.61 20.35
C LEU A 257 -2.52 7.22 19.50
N LEU A 258 -3.47 8.14 19.32
CA LEU A 258 -4.73 7.85 18.62
C LEU A 258 -4.59 7.70 17.09
N SER A 259 -3.42 8.00 16.54
CA SER A 259 -3.15 7.88 15.10
C SER A 259 -2.47 6.56 14.72
N GLN A 260 -1.94 5.82 15.70
CA GLN A 260 -1.17 4.60 15.45
C GLN A 260 -2.04 3.45 14.88
N HIS A 261 -1.40 2.52 14.20
CA HIS A 261 -1.96 1.26 13.75
C HIS A 261 -1.34 0.10 14.55
N PRO A 262 -2.13 -0.82 15.10
CA PRO A 262 -1.59 -2.03 15.72
C PRO A 262 -0.72 -2.83 14.74
N HIS A 263 0.27 -3.54 15.27
CA HIS A 263 1.13 -4.44 14.51
C HIS A 263 0.35 -5.69 14.07
N ASN A 264 0.44 -6.05 12.78
CA ASN A 264 -0.25 -7.20 12.17
C ASN A 264 -1.76 -7.30 12.45
N MET A 265 -2.45 -6.17 12.60
CA MET A 265 -3.92 -6.11 12.73
C MET A 265 -4.45 -5.02 11.80
N SER A 266 -4.35 -5.26 10.50
CA SER A 266 -4.70 -4.30 9.45
C SER A 266 -6.19 -4.36 9.11
N ASP A 267 -6.75 -5.56 9.14
CA ASP A 267 -8.14 -5.85 8.80
C ASP A 267 -8.72 -6.98 9.67
N VAL A 268 -9.98 -7.35 9.43
CA VAL A 268 -10.68 -8.40 10.18
C VAL A 268 -10.07 -9.79 9.91
N GLY A 269 -9.46 -10.00 8.74
CA GLY A 269 -8.75 -11.24 8.40
C GLY A 269 -7.57 -11.50 9.33
N ASP A 270 -6.81 -10.45 9.66
CA ASP A 270 -5.72 -10.53 10.63
C ASP A 270 -6.23 -10.90 12.04
N LEU A 271 -7.40 -10.37 12.47
CA LEU A 271 -7.99 -10.72 13.76
C LEU A 271 -8.42 -12.20 13.83
N ILE A 272 -9.01 -12.72 12.75
CA ILE A 272 -9.40 -14.14 12.63
C ILE A 272 -8.20 -15.07 12.82
N GLN A 273 -7.02 -14.66 12.38
CA GLN A 273 -5.80 -15.47 12.47
C GLN A 273 -5.05 -15.31 13.80
N SER A 274 -5.43 -14.35 14.64
CA SER A 274 -4.72 -14.06 15.88
C SER A 274 -5.22 -14.90 17.05
N SER A 275 -4.41 -15.85 17.49
CA SER A 275 -4.68 -16.61 18.72
C SER A 275 -4.77 -15.75 19.98
N GLU A 276 -4.09 -14.60 20.00
CA GLU A 276 -4.10 -13.66 21.12
C GLU A 276 -5.49 -13.04 21.30
N VAL A 277 -6.15 -12.69 20.20
CA VAL A 277 -7.54 -12.21 20.22
C VAL A 277 -8.44 -13.26 20.86
N TYR A 278 -8.37 -14.53 20.45
CA TYR A 278 -9.15 -15.60 21.10
C TYR A 278 -8.79 -15.77 22.59
N GLY A 279 -7.52 -15.62 22.94
CA GLY A 279 -7.04 -15.61 24.32
C GLY A 279 -7.70 -14.54 25.19
N CYS A 280 -7.90 -13.33 24.65
CA CYS A 280 -8.61 -12.25 25.35
C CYS A 280 -10.05 -12.60 25.73
N PHE A 281 -10.69 -13.52 25.01
CA PHE A 281 -12.04 -14.02 25.29
C PHE A 281 -12.04 -15.39 25.97
N ASP A 282 -10.97 -15.75 26.67
CA ASP A 282 -10.84 -17.03 27.37
C ASP A 282 -11.05 -18.25 26.43
N ASN A 283 -10.76 -18.07 25.14
CA ASN A 283 -11.01 -19.01 24.04
C ASN A 283 -12.50 -19.33 23.77
N ASN A 284 -13.41 -18.41 24.12
CA ASN A 284 -14.80 -18.47 23.73
C ASN A 284 -14.96 -18.06 22.26
N THR A 285 -14.83 -19.03 21.35
CA THR A 285 -14.89 -18.78 19.89
C THR A 285 -16.22 -18.18 19.47
N VAL A 286 -17.33 -18.54 20.12
CA VAL A 286 -18.66 -18.02 19.80
C VAL A 286 -18.74 -16.50 20.01
N GLU A 287 -18.21 -15.99 21.12
CA GLU A 287 -18.20 -14.53 21.36
C GLU A 287 -17.27 -13.80 20.39
N VAL A 288 -16.14 -14.41 20.04
CA VAL A 288 -15.20 -13.84 19.07
C VAL A 288 -15.85 -13.78 17.68
N ASP A 289 -16.51 -14.86 17.23
CA ASP A 289 -17.18 -14.92 15.93
C ASP A 289 -18.27 -13.84 15.82
N ILE A 290 -19.09 -13.67 16.86
CA ILE A 290 -20.12 -12.61 16.89
C ILE A 290 -19.48 -11.22 16.82
N MET A 291 -18.36 -10.99 17.53
CA MET A 291 -17.62 -9.73 17.44
C MET A 291 -17.07 -9.49 16.03
N LEU A 292 -16.50 -10.50 15.37
CA LEU A 292 -15.95 -10.39 14.02
C LEU A 292 -17.04 -10.14 12.96
N ASP A 293 -18.19 -10.80 13.09
CA ASP A 293 -19.36 -10.55 12.25
C ASP A 293 -19.87 -9.12 12.43
N TYR A 294 -19.92 -8.63 13.67
CA TYR A 294 -20.27 -7.25 13.97
C TYR A 294 -19.31 -6.24 13.32
N LEU A 295 -18.00 -6.46 13.47
CA LEU A 295 -16.98 -5.61 12.84
C LEU A 295 -17.16 -5.54 11.32
N THR A 296 -17.44 -6.69 10.70
CA THR A 296 -17.68 -6.79 9.25
C THR A 296 -18.95 -6.05 8.85
N ALA A 297 -20.06 -6.25 9.57
CA ALA A 297 -21.35 -5.63 9.29
C ALA A 297 -21.33 -4.10 9.48
N GLN A 298 -20.54 -3.60 10.42
CA GLN A 298 -20.40 -2.16 10.71
C GLN A 298 -19.21 -1.51 9.99
N GLU A 299 -18.50 -2.25 9.14
CA GLU A 299 -17.29 -1.79 8.43
C GLU A 299 -16.21 -1.21 9.37
N LEU A 300 -16.10 -1.79 10.57
CA LEU A 300 -15.12 -1.38 11.58
C LEU A 300 -13.79 -2.12 11.38
N THR A 301 -12.70 -1.42 11.67
CA THR A 301 -11.33 -1.94 11.50
C THR A 301 -10.66 -2.18 12.85
N PRO A 302 -9.61 -3.01 12.94
CA PRO A 302 -8.87 -3.17 14.19
C PRO A 302 -8.30 -1.85 14.73
N ARG A 303 -7.90 -0.94 13.83
CA ARG A 303 -7.49 0.43 14.20
C ARG A 303 -8.60 1.19 14.91
N HIS A 304 -9.86 1.01 14.50
CA HIS A 304 -10.99 1.64 15.17
C HIS A 304 -11.11 1.14 16.61
N ILE A 305 -11.06 -0.18 16.83
CA ILE A 305 -11.07 -0.81 18.16
C ILE A 305 -9.94 -0.22 19.01
N TYR A 306 -8.71 -0.25 18.51
CA TYR A 306 -7.55 0.31 19.19
C TYR A 306 -7.77 1.77 19.61
N ARG A 307 -8.26 2.61 18.70
CA ARG A 307 -8.48 4.03 18.97
C ARG A 307 -9.53 4.25 20.07
N GLU A 308 -10.63 3.49 20.04
CA GLU A 308 -11.65 3.58 21.09
C GLU A 308 -11.15 3.07 22.44
N VAL A 309 -10.41 1.95 22.44
CA VAL A 309 -9.77 1.40 23.64
C VAL A 309 -8.79 2.39 24.24
N ALA A 310 -7.86 2.92 23.43
CA ALA A 310 -6.86 3.89 23.88
C ALA A 310 -7.51 5.18 24.40
N SER A 311 -8.53 5.69 23.71
CA SER A 311 -9.29 6.86 24.16
C SER A 311 -10.03 6.60 25.48
N HIS A 312 -10.61 5.41 25.63
CA HIS A 312 -11.30 5.03 26.86
C HIS A 312 -10.32 4.94 28.03
N ILE A 313 -9.18 4.27 27.86
CA ILE A 313 -8.13 4.15 28.89
C ILE A 313 -7.60 5.54 29.27
N GLN A 314 -7.31 6.39 28.28
CA GLN A 314 -6.83 7.75 28.52
C GLN A 314 -7.83 8.62 29.31
N SER A 315 -9.13 8.35 29.21
CA SER A 315 -10.17 9.05 29.98
C SER A 315 -10.30 8.56 31.43
N GLN A 316 -9.72 7.41 31.79
CA GLN A 316 -9.78 6.88 33.15
C GLN A 316 -8.76 7.59 34.06
N PRO A 317 -9.04 7.75 35.36
CA PRO A 317 -8.13 8.42 36.30
C PRO A 317 -6.75 7.76 36.40
N SER A 318 -6.68 6.44 36.24
CA SER A 318 -5.44 5.67 36.25
C SER A 318 -4.70 5.68 34.91
N GLY A 319 -5.35 6.13 33.83
CA GLY A 319 -4.77 6.12 32.49
C GLY A 319 -4.18 4.76 32.11
N PHE A 320 -2.97 4.78 31.54
CA PHE A 320 -2.23 3.58 31.15
C PHE A 320 -1.44 2.92 32.29
N ARG A 321 -1.49 3.45 33.52
CA ARG A 321 -0.69 2.95 34.64
C ARG A 321 -0.90 1.45 34.91
N PRO A 322 -2.13 0.89 34.87
CA PRO A 322 -2.33 -0.54 35.10
C PRO A 322 -1.62 -1.41 34.05
N LEU A 323 -1.55 -0.98 32.79
CA LEU A 323 -0.87 -1.72 31.73
C LEU A 323 0.65 -1.70 31.91
N ILE A 324 1.19 -0.59 32.44
CA ILE A 324 2.61 -0.44 32.76
C ILE A 324 2.97 -1.30 34.00
N GLU A 325 2.15 -1.29 35.04
CA GLU A 325 2.35 -2.10 36.26
C GLU A 325 2.24 -3.62 36.01
N LEU A 326 1.59 -4.01 34.91
CA LEU A 326 1.52 -5.39 34.42
C LEU A 326 2.71 -5.76 33.51
N ASP A 327 3.68 -4.86 33.33
CA ASP A 327 4.85 -5.05 32.47
C ASP A 327 4.52 -5.41 31.01
N LEU A 328 3.34 -5.00 30.51
CA LEU A 328 2.89 -5.33 29.14
C LEU A 328 3.80 -4.75 28.05
N PHE A 329 4.64 -3.77 28.38
CA PHE A 329 5.49 -3.06 27.41
C PHE A 329 6.97 -3.41 27.48
N VAL A 330 7.33 -4.41 28.28
CA VAL A 330 8.71 -4.87 28.47
C VAL A 330 9.08 -5.90 27.39
N ASP A 331 10.31 -5.86 26.90
CA ASP A 331 10.87 -6.82 25.93
C ASP A 331 10.05 -7.06 24.65
N ILE A 332 9.21 -6.09 24.27
CA ILE A 332 8.39 -6.14 23.05
C ILE A 332 9.25 -6.19 21.77
N HIS A 333 10.46 -5.64 21.83
CA HIS A 333 11.37 -5.55 20.69
C HIS A 333 12.69 -6.21 21.04
N SER A 334 13.36 -6.77 20.02
CA SER A 334 14.69 -7.40 20.16
C SER A 334 15.84 -6.40 20.36
N VAL A 335 15.55 -5.11 20.53
CA VAL A 335 16.53 -4.05 20.71
C VAL A 335 16.42 -3.46 22.11
N THR A 336 17.53 -2.94 22.63
CA THR A 336 17.57 -2.32 23.95
C THR A 336 16.65 -1.10 24.03
N ALA A 337 15.75 -1.11 25.01
CA ALA A 337 14.90 0.02 25.34
C ALA A 337 15.68 1.19 25.95
N GLY A 338 15.20 2.42 25.74
CA GLY A 338 15.70 3.60 26.44
C GLY A 338 15.25 3.64 27.91
N ILE A 339 15.77 4.61 28.66
CA ILE A 339 15.34 4.85 30.05
C ILE A 339 14.04 5.66 30.05
N ASP A 340 13.07 5.24 30.86
CA ASP A 340 11.88 6.04 31.18
C ASP A 340 12.22 7.02 32.32
N GLU A 341 12.57 8.25 31.96
CA GLU A 341 12.97 9.27 32.93
C GLU A 341 11.82 9.73 33.84
N ASN A 342 10.57 9.63 33.37
CA ASN A 342 9.40 10.04 34.13
C ASN A 342 8.21 9.12 33.86
N PRO A 343 8.00 8.10 34.71
CA PRO A 343 6.88 7.17 34.60
C PRO A 343 5.49 7.83 34.62
N ASN A 344 5.39 9.04 35.18
CA ASN A 344 4.14 9.79 35.30
C ASN A 344 3.92 10.79 34.14
N ALA A 345 4.83 10.85 33.16
CA ALA A 345 4.68 11.72 32.00
C ALA A 345 3.47 11.30 31.13
N PRO A 346 2.82 12.26 30.46
CA PRO A 346 1.75 11.93 29.53
C PRO A 346 2.28 11.07 28.37
N ARG A 347 1.63 9.94 28.13
CA ARG A 347 1.98 9.01 27.04
C ARG A 347 1.27 9.44 25.75
N ASN A 348 2.03 10.06 24.84
CA ASN A 348 1.49 10.69 23.63
C ASN A 348 1.91 9.98 22.34
N ARG A 349 3.00 9.21 22.38
CA ARG A 349 3.53 8.47 21.24
C ARG A 349 3.66 6.99 21.57
N ILE A 350 3.34 6.15 20.59
CA ILE A 350 3.28 4.71 20.78
C ILE A 350 3.76 4.00 19.51
N CYS A 351 4.49 2.90 19.67
CA CYS A 351 4.85 2.03 18.56
C CYS A 351 3.69 1.10 18.18
N ARG A 352 3.81 0.41 17.06
CA ARG A 352 2.76 -0.52 16.58
C ARG A 352 2.54 -1.70 17.51
N HIS A 353 3.59 -2.22 18.13
CA HIS A 353 3.49 -3.38 19.02
C HIS A 353 2.82 -3.00 20.35
N CYS A 354 3.25 -1.90 21.01
CA CYS A 354 2.55 -1.40 22.19
C CYS A 354 1.09 -1.03 21.90
N ALA A 355 0.78 -0.55 20.69
CA ALA A 355 -0.60 -0.32 20.28
C ALA A 355 -1.42 -1.61 20.19
N THR A 356 -0.81 -2.72 19.73
CA THR A 356 -1.42 -4.05 19.78
C THR A 356 -1.70 -4.48 21.22
N GLU A 357 -0.74 -4.35 22.14
CA GLU A 357 -0.95 -4.69 23.56
C GLU A 357 -2.09 -3.89 24.19
N VAL A 358 -2.15 -2.58 23.93
CA VAL A 358 -3.26 -1.73 24.38
C VAL A 358 -4.59 -2.22 23.82
N MET A 359 -4.64 -2.56 22.52
CA MET A 359 -5.86 -3.06 21.89
C MET A 359 -6.29 -4.39 22.50
N LEU A 360 -5.40 -5.37 22.61
CA LEU A 360 -5.67 -6.71 23.14
C LEU A 360 -6.10 -6.64 24.61
N TRP A 361 -5.46 -5.79 25.41
CA TRP A 361 -5.84 -5.59 26.81
C TRP A 361 -7.30 -5.11 26.95
N GLY A 362 -7.74 -4.22 26.06
CA GLY A 362 -9.07 -3.60 26.15
C GLY A 362 -10.16 -4.21 25.26
N ILE A 363 -9.85 -5.17 24.38
CA ILE A 363 -10.78 -5.64 23.34
C ILE A 363 -12.05 -6.28 23.92
N LYS A 364 -11.93 -7.05 25.00
CA LYS A 364 -13.07 -7.70 25.66
C LYS A 364 -14.02 -6.66 26.27
N GLU A 365 -13.48 -5.71 27.02
CA GLU A 365 -14.27 -4.63 27.63
C GLU A 365 -14.86 -3.67 26.60
N TRP A 366 -14.13 -3.39 25.52
CA TRP A 366 -14.65 -2.66 24.38
C TRP A 366 -15.85 -3.39 23.77
N TRP A 367 -15.72 -4.68 23.51
CA TRP A 367 -16.81 -5.48 22.95
C TRP A 367 -18.05 -5.48 23.85
N ILE A 368 -17.87 -5.65 25.17
CA ILE A 368 -18.98 -5.60 26.14
C ILE A 368 -19.77 -4.29 26.03
N ARG A 369 -19.09 -3.15 25.91
CA ARG A 369 -19.73 -1.84 25.71
C ARG A 369 -20.42 -1.74 24.36
N GLU A 370 -19.78 -2.26 23.30
CA GLU A 370 -20.30 -2.19 21.94
C GLU A 370 -21.64 -2.92 21.79
N ARG A 371 -21.77 -4.09 22.45
CA ARG A 371 -23.02 -4.86 22.49
C ARG A 371 -24.21 -4.08 23.07
N GLN A 372 -23.95 -3.09 23.92
CA GLN A 372 -25.00 -2.29 24.56
C GLN A 372 -25.54 -1.17 23.66
N LYS A 373 -24.91 -0.90 22.51
CA LYS A 373 -25.33 0.16 21.58
C LYS A 373 -26.56 -0.22 20.71
N GLY A 374 -27.02 -1.48 20.77
CA GLY A 374 -28.28 -1.91 20.15
C GLY A 374 -28.21 -2.26 18.65
N PHE A 375 -27.01 -2.43 18.10
CA PHE A 375 -26.79 -2.77 16.68
C PHE A 375 -26.74 -4.29 16.40
N LEU A 376 -26.88 -5.12 17.43
CA LEU A 376 -26.83 -6.58 17.31
C LEU A 376 -28.23 -7.18 17.14
N GLU A 377 -28.29 -8.32 16.44
CA GLU A 377 -29.53 -9.07 16.29
C GLU A 377 -30.12 -9.50 17.64
N GLU A 378 -31.44 -9.55 17.71
CA GLU A 378 -32.18 -9.93 18.93
C GLU A 378 -31.81 -11.35 19.40
N THR A 379 -31.46 -12.24 18.46
CA THR A 379 -30.98 -13.60 18.72
C THR A 379 -29.68 -13.64 19.53
N VAL A 380 -28.81 -12.64 19.36
CA VAL A 380 -27.57 -12.47 20.11
C VAL A 380 -27.83 -11.76 21.43
N THR A 381 -28.67 -10.72 21.43
CA THR A 381 -28.95 -9.93 22.64
C THR A 381 -29.94 -10.58 23.60
N CYS A 382 -30.67 -11.62 23.21
CA CYS A 382 -31.58 -12.37 24.09
C CYS A 382 -30.97 -13.67 24.64
N ARG A 383 -29.68 -13.94 24.35
CA ARG A 383 -28.94 -15.06 24.93
C ARG A 383 -28.92 -14.93 26.47
N PRO A 384 -29.33 -15.97 27.22
CA PRO A 384 -29.40 -15.91 28.69
C PRO A 384 -28.00 -15.81 29.30
N ASP A 385 -27.82 -15.08 30.41
CA ASP A 385 -26.49 -14.97 31.03
C ASP A 385 -26.02 -16.28 31.65
N CYS A 386 -24.71 -16.53 31.59
CA CYS A 386 -24.08 -17.66 32.25
C CYS A 386 -24.01 -17.38 33.76
N LYS A 387 -24.46 -18.33 34.59
CA LYS A 387 -24.37 -18.19 36.05
C LYS A 387 -22.93 -18.11 36.55
N GLU A 388 -21.99 -18.66 35.79
CA GLU A 388 -20.55 -18.67 36.09
C GLU A 388 -19.79 -17.54 35.37
N GLY A 389 -20.49 -16.70 34.60
CA GLY A 389 -19.91 -15.53 33.91
C GLY A 389 -18.68 -15.87 33.05
N SER A 390 -17.69 -14.99 33.09
CA SER A 390 -16.41 -15.16 32.40
C SER A 390 -15.58 -16.35 32.89
N SER A 391 -15.85 -16.86 34.09
CA SER A 391 -15.12 -17.97 34.72
C SER A 391 -15.65 -19.35 34.33
N CYS A 392 -16.68 -19.42 33.48
CA CYS A 392 -17.30 -20.69 33.08
C CYS A 392 -16.31 -21.57 32.29
N SER A 393 -15.96 -22.75 32.79
CA SER A 393 -15.03 -23.65 32.11
C SER A 393 -15.59 -24.24 30.80
N ARG A 394 -16.92 -24.34 30.70
CA ARG A 394 -17.65 -24.89 29.54
C ARG A 394 -17.80 -23.92 28.38
N GLN A 395 -17.35 -22.68 28.51
CA GLN A 395 -17.40 -21.69 27.42
C GLN A 395 -16.53 -22.07 26.21
N LYS A 396 -15.61 -23.02 26.39
CA LYS A 396 -14.69 -23.54 25.38
C LYS A 396 -15.28 -24.72 24.60
N ASP A 397 -16.41 -25.27 25.06
CA ASP A 397 -16.99 -26.47 24.48
C ASP A 397 -17.80 -26.10 23.23
N LEU A 398 -17.50 -26.74 22.09
CA LEU A 398 -18.25 -26.59 20.83
C LEU A 398 -19.59 -27.37 20.82
N GLY A 399 -20.05 -27.83 22.00
CA GLY A 399 -21.20 -28.72 22.15
C GLY A 399 -22.54 -28.00 22.03
N LYS A 400 -23.53 -28.69 21.44
CA LYS A 400 -24.92 -28.23 21.25
C LYS A 400 -25.74 -28.08 22.56
N GLU A 401 -25.12 -27.71 23.68
CA GLU A 401 -25.82 -27.52 24.95
C GLU A 401 -26.13 -26.04 25.24
N PRO A 402 -27.25 -25.74 25.93
CA PRO A 402 -27.70 -24.38 26.28
C PRO A 402 -26.76 -23.55 27.17
N ALA A 403 -25.59 -24.09 27.54
CA ALA A 403 -24.55 -23.39 28.32
C ALA A 403 -23.63 -22.56 27.42
N VAL A 404 -23.37 -23.00 26.18
CA VAL A 404 -22.51 -22.33 25.19
C VAL A 404 -23.19 -21.07 24.64
N TRP A 405 -24.53 -21.09 24.60
CA TRP A 405 -25.38 -19.97 24.17
C TRP A 405 -25.57 -18.90 25.24
N ARG A 406 -24.77 -18.90 26.30
CA ARG A 406 -24.94 -17.95 27.39
C ARG A 406 -24.02 -16.77 27.27
N LYS A 407 -24.58 -15.56 27.45
CA LYS A 407 -23.79 -14.34 27.51
C LYS A 407 -22.86 -14.38 28.72
N MET A 408 -21.68 -13.83 28.51
CA MET A 408 -20.82 -13.39 29.59
C MET A 408 -21.21 -11.97 29.97
N THR A 409 -21.88 -11.84 31.11
CA THR A 409 -22.02 -10.56 31.82
C THR A 409 -21.19 -10.65 33.09
N CYS A 410 -20.32 -9.65 33.27
CA CYS A 410 -19.40 -9.39 34.38
C CYS A 410 -18.55 -10.58 34.84
#